data_AF-E4YV61-F1
#
_entry.id   AF-E4YV61-F1
#
_cell.length_a   1.000
_cell.length_b   1.000
_cell.length_c   1.000
_cell.angle_alpha   90.00
_cell.angle_beta   90.00
_cell.angle_gamma   90.00
#
_symmetry.space_group_name_H-M   'P 1'
#
loop_
_entity.id
_entity.type
_entity.pdbx_description
1 polymer ?
#
loop_
_entity_poly.entity_id
_entity_poly.type
_entity_poly.pdbx_seq_one_letter_code
_entity_poly.pdbx_strand_id
1 'polypeptide(L)' 'MVFITEELVRKRAEHNELEIGSLEELSLHQFDIEKIEHIDKWCKQLKILYLH' A
#
# COMPACT_ATOMS: atom_id res chain seq x y z
N MET A 1 15.54 4.55 4.28
CA MET A 1 14.46 4.51 5.28
C MET A 1 13.23 5.24 4.77
N VAL A 2 12.29 4.49 4.18
CA VAL A 2 10.97 5.05 3.81
C VAL A 2 9.88 4.32 4.60
N PHE A 3 9.03 5.09 5.27
CA PHE A 3 7.86 4.56 5.96
C PHE A 3 6.67 4.51 5.02
N ILE A 4 5.90 3.42 5.11
CA ILE A 4 4.62 3.34 4.40
C ILE A 4 3.64 4.32 5.06
N THR A 5 3.15 5.28 4.29
CA THR A 5 2.15 6.26 4.71
C THR A 5 0.85 6.06 3.96
N GLU A 6 -0.28 6.48 4.54
CA GLU A 6 -1.58 6.40 3.89
C GLU A 6 -1.58 7.10 2.53
N GLU A 7 -0.91 8.25 2.45
CA GLU A 7 -0.80 9.01 1.21
C GLU A 7 -0.05 8.23 0.12
N LEU A 8 0.99 7.50 0.48
CA LEU A 8 1.75 6.66 -0.43
C LEU A 8 0.90 5.51 -0.98
N VAL A 9 0.12 4.87 -0.11
CA VAL A 9 -0.84 3.83 -0.50
C VAL A 9 -1.96 4.40 -1.37
N ARG A 10 -2.51 5.57 -1.01
CA ARG A 10 -3.56 6.26 -1.78
C ARG A 10 -3.10 6.69 -3.16
N LYS A 11 -1.85 7.16 -3.29
CA LYS A 11 -1.24 7.43 -4.60
C LYS A 11 -1.18 6.17 -5.46
N ARG A 12 -0.83 5.02 -4.87
CA ARG A 12 -0.80 3.74 -5.60
C ARG A 12 -2.18 3.19 -5.94
N ALA A 13 -3.21 3.61 -5.20
CA ALA A 13 -4.60 3.29 -5.46
C ALA A 13 -5.27 4.23 -6.48
N GLU A 14 -4.53 5.08 -7.19
CA GLU A 14 -5.10 5.97 -8.23
C GLU A 14 -5.89 5.19 -9.30
N HIS A 15 -5.45 3.96 -9.59
CA HIS A 15 -6.14 3.05 -10.51
C HIS A 15 -7.39 2.39 -9.93
N ASN A 16 -7.57 2.43 -8.60
CA ASN A 16 -8.69 1.86 -7.87
C ASN A 16 -9.58 2.98 -7.29
N GLU A 17 -9.86 4.02 -8.07
CA GLU A 17 -10.72 5.15 -7.66
C GLU A 17 -10.26 5.85 -6.36
N LEU A 18 -8.96 5.74 -6.02
CA LEU A 18 -8.37 6.18 -4.75
C LEU A 18 -8.94 5.46 -3.51
N GLU A 19 -9.71 4.38 -3.71
CA GLU A 19 -10.25 3.54 -2.66
C GLU A 19 -9.20 2.53 -2.20
N ILE A 20 -8.56 2.82 -1.07
CA ILE A 20 -7.53 1.95 -0.48
C ILE A 20 -8.10 0.77 0.32
N GLY A 21 -9.37 0.86 0.74
CA GLY A 21 -10.02 -0.14 1.59
C GLY A 21 -10.36 -1.44 0.87
N SER A 22 -10.74 -1.35 -0.40
CA SER A 22 -11.06 -2.46 -1.29
C SER A 22 -9.86 -2.98 -2.08
N LEU A 23 -8.69 -2.39 -1.90
CA LEU A 23 -7.49 -2.76 -2.63
C LEU A 23 -7.11 -4.22 -2.33
N GLU A 24 -7.16 -5.07 -3.35
CA GLU A 24 -6.76 -6.47 -3.24
C GLU A 24 -5.26 -6.68 -3.51
N GLU A 25 -4.65 -5.79 -4.29
CA GLU A 25 -3.26 -5.91 -4.72
C GLU A 25 -2.54 -4.55 -4.57
N LEU A 26 -1.39 -4.55 -3.88
CA LEU A 26 -0.56 -3.36 -3.68
C LEU A 26 0.89 -3.66 -4.04
N SER A 27 1.47 -2.82 -4.90
CA SER A 27 2.87 -2.92 -5.32
C SER A 27 3.69 -1.73 -4.82
N LEU A 28 4.66 -2.02 -3.95
CA LEU A 28 5.59 -1.05 -3.39
C LEU A 28 7.01 -1.34 -3.89
N HIS A 29 7.32 -0.82 -5.09
CA HIS A 29 8.62 -0.95 -5.73
C HIS A 29 9.58 0.19 -5.34
N GLN A 30 10.86 -0.10 -5.04
CA GLN A 30 11.99 0.82 -4.75
C GLN A 30 11.91 1.67 -3.48
N PHE A 31 10.93 1.44 -2.62
CA PHE A 31 11.00 2.00 -1.29
C PHE A 31 11.88 1.06 -0.48
N ASP A 32 13.02 1.55 0.00
CA ASP A 32 13.85 0.90 1.01
C ASP A 32 13.04 0.86 2.32
N ILE A 33 11.97 0.03 2.31
CA ILE A 33 10.95 -0.10 3.34
C ILE A 33 11.59 -0.91 4.44
N GLU A 34 11.85 -0.25 5.55
CA GLU A 34 12.40 -0.92 6.72
C GLU A 34 11.34 -1.64 7.53
N LYS A 35 10.09 -1.17 7.46
CA LYS A 35 8.99 -1.74 8.22
C LYS A 35 7.66 -1.55 7.53
N ILE A 36 6.90 -2.65 7.48
CA ILE A 36 5.53 -2.67 6.99
C ILE A 36 4.63 -2.41 8.20
N GLU A 37 4.08 -1.21 8.30
CA GLU A 37 3.10 -0.85 9.34
C GLU A 37 1.86 -0.22 8.71
N HIS A 38 0.73 -0.34 9.41
CA HIS A 38 -0.54 0.31 9.10
C HIS A 38 -1.23 -0.13 7.78
N ILE A 39 -0.58 -0.93 6.93
CA ILE A 39 -1.19 -1.54 5.72
C ILE A 39 -2.51 -2.24 6.03
N ASP A 40 -2.57 -3.05 7.09
CA ASP A 40 -3.78 -3.76 7.52
C ASP A 40 -4.95 -2.82 7.88
N LYS A 41 -4.65 -1.63 8.42
CA LYS A 41 -5.66 -0.63 8.78
C LYS A 41 -6.26 0.04 7.54
N TRP A 42 -5.46 0.19 6.48
CA TRP A 42 -5.83 0.89 5.26
C TRP A 42 -6.40 -0.04 4.20
N CYS A 43 -5.73 -1.15 3.92
CA CYS A 43 -6.09 -2.12 2.89
C CYS A 43 -6.64 -3.40 3.53
N LYS A 44 -7.88 -3.32 4.01
CA LYS A 44 -8.55 -4.43 4.71
C LYS A 44 -8.77 -5.65 3.84
N GLN A 45 -8.85 -5.46 2.53
CA GLN A 45 -9.05 -6.52 1.55
C GLN A 45 -7.77 -6.93 0.83
N LEU A 46 -6.60 -6.47 1.30
CA LEU A 46 -5.34 -6.76 0.65
C LEU A 46 -5.04 -8.26 0.68
N LYS A 47 -4.90 -8.83 -0.51
CA LYS A 47 -4.54 -10.23 -0.73
C LYS A 47 -3.09 -10.38 -1.12
N ILE A 48 -2.57 -9.43 -1.91
CA ILE A 48 -1.23 -9.51 -2.48
C ILE A 48 -0.48 -8.20 -2.20
N LEU A 49 0.67 -8.32 -1.56
CA LEU A 49 1.62 -7.23 -1.37
C LEU A 49 2.93 -7.56 -2.11
N TYR A 50 3.23 -6.83 -3.17
CA TYR A 50 4.49 -6.95 -3.90
C TYR A 50 5.50 -5.93 -3.39
N LEU A 51 6.64 -6.42 -2.91
CA LEU A 51 7.80 -5.64 -2.48
C LEU A 51 8.96 -6.03 -3.40
N HIS A 52 9.45 -5.10 -4.21
CA HIS A 52 10.54 -5.34 -5.15
C HIS A 52 11.48 -4.14 -5.21
#